data_AF-A0A0G1SB79-F1
#
_entry.id   AF-A0A0G1SB79-F1
#
_cell.length_a   1.000
_cell.length_b   1.000
_cell.length_c   1.000
_cell.angle_alpha   90.00
_cell.angle_beta   90.00
_cell.angle_gamma   90.00
#
_symmetry.space_group_name_H-M   'P 1'
#
loop_
_entity.id
_entity.type
_entity.pdbx_description
1 polymer ?
#
loop_
_entity_poly.entity_id
_entity_poly.type
_entity_poly.pdbx_seq_one_letter_code
_entity_poly.pdbx_strand_id
1 'polypeptide(L)'
;MKFTVTTLLVVSFVGVAVFGVFGMGHSEQSHESGCIAASTQGADCPPNSDPIDSAAFHLNAFKTFSAATFEKSTLASLLTLLLLAMVAVLGLLSGNLVSPKLNLAYLRSKRSEYFNLPPEYNLIRWLRLHENSPANL
;
A
#
# COMPACT_ATOMS: atom_id res chain seq x y z
N MET A 1 -17.63 -32.84 -1.30
CA MET A 1 -17.13 -31.52 -1.72
C MET A 1 -17.84 -30.37 -1.01
N LYS A 2 -19.18 -30.25 -1.08
CA LYS A 2 -19.93 -29.16 -0.41
C LYS A 2 -19.69 -29.13 1.10
N PHE A 3 -19.84 -30.28 1.77
CA PHE A 3 -19.67 -30.38 3.23
C PHE A 3 -18.26 -30.01 3.68
N THR A 4 -17.25 -30.49 2.98
CA THR A 4 -15.83 -30.24 3.26
C THR A 4 -15.47 -28.77 3.16
N VAL A 5 -15.96 -28.09 2.11
CA VAL A 5 -15.78 -26.65 1.90
C VAL A 5 -16.51 -25.85 2.98
N THR A 6 -17.74 -26.24 3.34
CA THR A 6 -18.51 -25.60 4.41
C THR A 6 -17.81 -25.74 5.76
N THR A 7 -17.32 -26.93 6.12
CA THR A 7 -16.56 -27.12 7.37
C THR A 7 -15.28 -26.31 7.40
N LEU A 8 -14.54 -26.23 6.29
CA LEU A 8 -13.30 -25.47 6.21
C LEU A 8 -13.57 -23.96 6.36
N LEU A 9 -14.64 -23.46 5.72
CA LEU A 9 -15.09 -22.08 5.89
C LEU A 9 -15.45 -21.76 7.34
N VAL A 10 -16.28 -22.60 7.98
CA VAL A 10 -16.69 -22.38 9.37
C VAL A 10 -15.50 -22.41 10.32
N VAL A 11 -14.60 -23.39 10.17
CA VAL A 11 -13.40 -23.50 11.02
C VAL A 11 -12.46 -22.31 10.81
N SER A 12 -12.27 -21.86 9.56
CA SER A 12 -11.45 -20.68 9.27
C SER A 12 -12.05 -19.41 9.89
N PHE A 13 -13.36 -19.22 9.79
CA PHE A 13 -14.06 -18.07 10.34
C PHE A 13 -14.00 -18.05 11.86
N VAL A 14 -14.30 -19.18 12.51
CA VAL A 14 -14.20 -19.31 13.98
C VAL A 14 -12.76 -19.14 14.44
N GLY A 15 -11.79 -19.69 13.72
CA GLY A 15 -10.36 -19.51 14.00
C GLY A 15 -9.97 -18.04 13.99
N VAL A 16 -10.27 -17.32 12.90
CA VAL A 16 -9.97 -15.88 12.80
C VAL A 16 -10.72 -15.07 13.86
N ALA A 17 -11.96 -15.43 14.20
CA ALA A 17 -12.71 -14.74 15.25
C ALA A 17 -12.08 -14.93 16.64
N VAL A 18 -11.74 -16.18 16.99
CA VAL A 18 -11.12 -16.51 18.28
C VAL A 18 -9.71 -15.91 18.36
N PHE A 19 -8.83 -16.22 17.41
CA PHE A 19 -7.47 -15.70 17.41
C PHE A 19 -7.41 -14.18 17.21
N GLY A 20 -8.38 -13.59 16.51
CA GLY A 20 -8.48 -12.14 16.34
C GLY A 20 -8.84 -11.42 17.64
N VAL A 21 -9.86 -11.90 18.38
CA VAL A 21 -10.28 -11.29 19.65
C VAL A 21 -9.24 -11.52 20.75
N PHE A 22 -8.69 -12.73 20.86
CA PHE A 22 -7.72 -13.05 21.91
C PHE A 22 -6.29 -12.61 21.56
N GLY A 23 -5.96 -12.49 20.27
CA GLY A 23 -4.66 -12.00 19.80
C GLY A 23 -4.49 -10.48 19.85
N MET A 24 -5.57 -9.72 20.09
CA MET A 24 -5.52 -8.28 20.41
C MET A 24 -5.06 -7.99 21.84
N GLY A 25 -4.68 -9.02 22.61
CA GLY A 25 -4.15 -8.85 23.96
C GLY A 25 -2.66 -8.50 23.95
N HIS A 26 -2.34 -7.35 24.54
CA HIS A 26 -1.02 -6.96 25.07
C HIS A 26 0.02 -6.37 24.11
N SER A 27 -0.34 -5.34 23.34
CA SER A 27 0.65 -4.27 23.11
C SER A 27 0.53 -3.27 24.26
N GLU A 28 1.51 -3.28 25.17
CA GLU A 28 1.76 -2.25 26.20
C GLU A 28 2.10 -0.87 25.59
N GLN A 29 1.49 -0.51 24.47
CA GLN A 29 1.62 0.79 23.85
C GLN A 29 0.38 1.60 24.21
N SER A 30 0.62 2.51 25.15
CA SER A 30 -0.03 3.79 25.32
C SER A 30 -1.51 3.77 25.73
N HIS A 31 -1.71 3.65 27.04
CA HIS A 31 -2.80 4.35 27.74
C HIS A 31 -2.84 5.88 27.46
N GLU A 32 -1.80 6.46 26.86
CA GLU A 32 -1.77 7.86 26.39
C GLU A 32 -2.40 8.08 25.00
N SER A 33 -2.56 7.05 24.17
CA SER A 33 -3.23 7.15 22.88
C SER A 33 -4.51 6.32 22.94
N GLY A 34 -5.62 6.94 23.33
CA GLY A 34 -6.91 6.27 23.48
C GLY A 34 -7.27 5.31 22.33
N CYS A 35 -8.07 4.30 22.64
CA CYS A 35 -8.57 3.35 21.63
C CYS A 35 -9.32 4.07 20.50
N ILE A 36 -9.38 3.46 19.32
CA ILE A 36 -10.08 4.02 18.15
C ILE A 36 -11.51 4.47 18.49
N ALA A 37 -12.21 3.76 19.38
CA ALA A 37 -13.57 4.13 19.78
C ALA A 37 -13.64 5.46 20.57
N ALA A 38 -12.61 5.81 21.34
CA ALA A 38 -12.54 7.11 21.99
C ALA A 38 -12.45 8.23 20.94
N SER A 39 -11.65 8.02 19.88
CA SER A 39 -11.51 9.01 18.81
C SER A 39 -12.73 9.10 17.88
N THR A 40 -13.44 7.99 17.64
CA THR A 40 -14.52 7.95 16.64
C THR A 40 -15.91 8.08 17.23
N GLN A 41 -16.11 7.62 18.47
CA GLN A 41 -17.42 7.57 19.14
C GLN A 41 -17.45 8.34 20.47
N GLY A 42 -16.32 8.89 20.93
CA GLY A 42 -16.22 9.50 22.25
C GLY A 42 -16.48 8.50 23.39
N ALA A 43 -16.31 7.20 23.13
CA ALA A 43 -16.56 6.14 24.09
C ALA A 43 -15.31 5.87 24.95
N ASP A 44 -15.52 5.64 26.24
CA ASP A 44 -14.45 5.24 27.14
C ASP A 44 -13.95 3.83 26.79
N CYS A 45 -12.64 3.67 26.71
CA CYS A 45 -12.00 2.39 26.47
C CYS A 45 -12.04 1.57 27.78
N PRO A 46 -12.49 0.30 27.74
CA PRO A 46 -12.48 -0.53 28.93
C PRO A 46 -11.05 -0.66 29.47
N PRO A 47 -10.86 -0.63 30.81
CA PRO A 47 -9.55 -0.81 31.40
C PRO A 47 -9.00 -2.20 31.03
N ASN A 48 -7.70 -2.29 30.74
CA ASN A 48 -7.00 -3.52 30.35
C ASN A 48 -7.01 -4.63 31.43
N SER A 49 -7.69 -4.42 32.55
CA SER A 49 -7.72 -5.32 33.70
C SER A 49 -8.74 -6.45 33.57
N ASP A 50 -9.83 -6.27 32.82
CA ASP A 50 -10.87 -7.29 32.69
C ASP A 50 -11.00 -7.82 31.24
N PRO A 51 -10.62 -9.09 30.97
CA PRO A 51 -10.73 -9.69 29.65
C PRO A 51 -12.19 -9.84 29.18
N ILE A 52 -13.15 -9.95 30.10
CA ILE A 52 -14.58 -10.07 29.77
C ILE A 52 -15.09 -8.73 29.24
N ASP A 53 -14.75 -7.62 29.89
CA ASP A 53 -15.14 -6.27 29.45
C ASP A 53 -14.51 -5.91 28.11
N SER A 54 -13.23 -6.27 27.90
CA SER A 54 -12.57 -6.12 26.62
C SER A 54 -13.26 -6.94 25.52
N ALA A 55 -13.59 -8.22 25.78
CA ALA A 55 -14.31 -9.06 24.83
C ALA A 55 -15.71 -8.50 24.51
N ALA A 56 -16.45 -8.04 25.53
CA ALA A 56 -17.77 -7.45 25.36
C ALA A 56 -17.72 -6.16 24.51
N PHE A 57 -16.71 -5.32 24.73
CA PHE A 57 -16.48 -4.10 23.96
C PHE A 57 -16.21 -4.39 22.48
N HIS A 58 -15.33 -5.36 22.18
CA HIS A 58 -15.03 -5.76 20.80
C HIS A 58 -16.21 -6.45 20.11
N LEU A 59 -16.96 -7.29 20.85
CA LEU A 59 -18.18 -7.93 20.33
C LEU A 59 -19.27 -6.91 20.03
N ASN A 60 -19.41 -5.87 20.85
CA ASN A 60 -20.35 -4.79 20.59
C ASN A 60 -19.95 -3.98 19.35
N ALA A 61 -18.65 -3.67 19.19
CA ALA A 61 -18.16 -3.04 17.97
C ALA A 61 -18.43 -3.90 16.73
N PHE A 62 -18.17 -5.22 16.81
CA PHE A 62 -18.46 -6.18 15.75
C PHE A 62 -19.96 -6.24 15.42
N LYS A 63 -20.83 -6.24 16.43
CA LYS A 63 -22.28 -6.20 16.25
C LYS A 63 -22.71 -4.94 15.51
N THR A 64 -22.26 -3.77 15.94
CA THR A 64 -22.59 -2.49 15.30
C THR A 64 -22.10 -2.44 13.86
N PHE A 65 -20.89 -2.93 13.60
CA PHE A 65 -20.36 -3.06 12.25
C PHE A 65 -21.17 -4.03 11.38
N SER A 66 -21.53 -5.20 11.93
CA SER A 66 -22.26 -6.24 11.19
C SER A 66 -23.73 -5.90 10.95
N ALA A 67 -24.32 -5.09 11.83
CA ALA A 67 -25.69 -4.59 11.71
C ALA A 67 -25.79 -3.27 10.92
N ALA A 68 -24.65 -2.70 10.49
CA ALA A 68 -24.64 -1.46 9.74
C ALA A 68 -25.37 -1.62 8.41
N THR A 69 -26.45 -0.86 8.23
CA THR A 69 -27.19 -0.79 6.96
C THR A 69 -26.61 0.33 6.11
N PHE A 70 -26.14 -0.01 4.91
CA PHE A 70 -25.62 0.95 3.95
C PHE A 70 -26.74 1.44 3.03
N GLU A 71 -26.81 2.75 2.82
CA GLU A 71 -27.62 3.33 1.75
C GLU A 71 -27.19 2.77 0.38
N LYS A 72 -28.12 2.63 -0.56
CA LYS A 72 -27.86 1.99 -1.87
C LYS A 72 -26.65 2.62 -2.60
N SER A 73 -26.48 3.93 -2.48
CA SER A 73 -25.36 4.69 -3.06
C SER A 73 -24.02 4.36 -2.39
N THR A 74 -24.00 4.22 -1.06
CA THR A 74 -22.79 3.85 -0.30
C THR A 74 -22.37 2.41 -0.58
N LEU A 75 -23.33 1.49 -0.65
CA LEU A 75 -23.08 0.09 -1.00
C LEU A 75 -22.54 -0.03 -2.43
N ALA A 76 -23.14 0.69 -3.39
CA ALA A 76 -22.63 0.73 -4.77
C ALA A 76 -21.19 1.24 -4.83
N SER A 77 -20.86 2.29 -4.07
CA SER A 77 -19.50 2.85 -4.01
C SER A 77 -18.48 1.89 -3.38
N LEU A 78 -18.88 1.14 -2.35
CA LEU A 78 -18.03 0.11 -1.75
C LEU A 78 -17.77 -1.06 -2.70
N LEU A 79 -18.80 -1.50 -3.42
CA LEU A 79 -18.66 -2.57 -4.42
C LEU A 79 -17.77 -2.15 -5.59
N THR A 80 -17.88 -0.92 -6.08
CA THR A 80 -17.00 -0.42 -7.14
C THR A 80 -15.56 -0.33 -6.67
N LEU A 81 -15.31 0.13 -5.44
CA LEU A 81 -13.98 0.16 -4.84
C LEU A 81 -13.38 -1.25 -4.71
N LEU A 82 -14.17 -2.22 -4.23
CA LEU A 82 -13.76 -3.62 -4.12
C LEU A 82 -13.41 -4.22 -5.49
N LEU A 83 -14.22 -3.91 -6.51
CA LEU A 83 -14.00 -4.39 -7.87
C LEU A 83 -12.72 -3.78 -8.46
N LEU A 84 -12.47 -2.49 -8.24
CA LEU A 84 -11.20 -1.83 -8.60
C LEU A 84 -10.01 -2.48 -7.91
N ALA A 85 -10.11 -2.76 -6.62
CA ALA A 85 -9.05 -3.42 -5.86
C ALA A 85 -8.75 -4.82 -6.41
N MET A 86 -9.79 -5.61 -6.73
CA MET A 86 -9.59 -6.93 -7.36
C MET A 86 -8.93 -6.82 -8.73
N VAL A 87 -9.38 -5.89 -9.58
CA VAL A 87 -8.77 -5.67 -10.90
C VAL A 87 -7.30 -5.25 -10.75
N ALA A 88 -6.99 -4.36 -9.81
CA ALA A 88 -5.62 -3.94 -9.53
C ALA A 88 -4.74 -5.12 -9.08
N VAL A 89 -5.22 -5.93 -8.13
CA VAL A 89 -4.50 -7.13 -7.65
C VAL A 89 -4.29 -8.14 -8.77
N LEU A 90 -5.33 -8.44 -9.56
CA LEU A 90 -5.23 -9.38 -10.69
C LEU A 90 -4.29 -8.86 -11.78
N GLY A 91 -4.30 -7.56 -12.04
CA GLY A 91 -3.40 -6.97 -13.02
C GLY A 91 -1.95 -6.82 -12.54
N LEU A 92 -1.73 -6.69 -11.24
CA LEU A 92 -0.42 -6.82 -10.59
C LEU A 92 0.10 -8.25 -10.71
N LEU A 93 -0.74 -9.24 -10.36
CA LEU A 93 -0.40 -10.67 -10.42
C LEU A 93 -0.16 -11.16 -11.84
N SER A 94 -0.93 -10.67 -12.82
CA SER A 94 -0.76 -11.03 -14.23
C SER A 94 0.41 -10.30 -14.90
N GLY A 95 1.14 -9.44 -14.18
CA GLY A 95 2.27 -8.66 -14.73
C GLY A 95 1.88 -7.65 -15.81
N ASN A 96 0.59 -7.55 -16.14
CA ASN A 96 0.06 -6.75 -17.25
C ASN A 96 -0.15 -5.28 -16.87
N LEU A 97 -0.46 -4.97 -15.60
CA LEU A 97 -0.63 -3.57 -15.17
C LEU A 97 0.68 -2.91 -14.73
N VAL A 98 1.68 -3.71 -14.31
CA VAL A 98 3.00 -3.21 -13.89
C VAL A 98 4.08 -3.77 -14.81
N SER A 99 3.84 -3.58 -16.10
CA SER A 99 4.94 -3.38 -17.03
C SER A 99 4.78 -2.00 -17.67
N PRO A 100 4.99 -0.88 -16.95
CA PRO A 100 5.75 0.15 -17.62
C PRO A 100 7.07 -0.54 -17.89
N LYS A 101 7.23 -1.12 -19.08
CA LYS A 101 8.53 -1.16 -19.72
C LYS A 101 8.88 0.31 -19.91
N LEU A 102 9.23 0.99 -18.81
CA LEU A 102 9.98 2.21 -18.83
C LEU A 102 11.24 1.73 -19.51
N ASN A 103 11.25 1.89 -20.82
CA ASN A 103 12.33 1.43 -21.65
C ASN A 103 13.46 2.38 -21.27
N LEU A 104 14.20 2.01 -20.24
CA LEU A 104 15.27 2.80 -19.68
C LEU A 104 16.29 3.06 -20.79
N ALA A 105 16.38 2.14 -21.78
CA ALA A 105 17.13 2.35 -23.01
C ALA A 105 16.53 3.43 -23.93
N TYR A 106 15.20 3.57 -24.04
CA TYR A 106 14.56 4.70 -24.75
C TYR A 106 14.80 6.05 -24.06
N LEU A 107 14.67 6.11 -22.73
CA LEU A 107 14.98 7.33 -21.97
C LEU A 107 16.48 7.65 -21.96
N ARG A 108 17.35 6.63 -21.94
CA ARG A 108 18.81 6.76 -22.04
C ARG A 108 19.24 7.15 -23.46
N SER A 109 18.59 6.63 -24.49
CA SER A 109 18.75 7.05 -25.89
C SER A 109 18.42 8.52 -26.06
N LYS A 110 17.25 8.95 -25.55
CA LYS A 110 16.82 10.34 -25.66
C LYS A 110 17.71 11.28 -24.83
N ARG A 111 18.18 10.86 -23.65
CA ARG A 111 19.16 11.63 -22.85
C ARG A 111 20.54 11.70 -23.53
N SER A 112 20.95 10.66 -24.25
CA SER A 112 22.19 10.63 -25.05
C SER A 112 22.14 11.60 -26.23
N GLU A 113 20.96 11.82 -26.83
CA GLU A 113 20.80 12.83 -27.88
C GLU A 113 20.96 14.27 -27.39
N TYR A 114 20.60 14.56 -26.13
CA TYR A 114 20.76 15.90 -25.56
C TYR A 114 22.13 16.13 -24.90
N PHE A 115 22.82 15.08 -24.46
CA PHE A 115 24.23 15.12 -24.03
C PHE A 115 25.18 14.75 -25.17
N ASN A 116 24.95 15.32 -26.36
CA ASN A 116 26.04 15.48 -27.31
C ASN A 116 26.94 16.60 -26.79
N LEU A 117 27.88 16.25 -25.90
CA LEU A 117 29.07 17.09 -25.71
C LEU A 117 29.61 17.42 -27.12
N PRO A 118 29.88 18.69 -27.45
CA PRO A 118 30.47 19.02 -28.74
C PRO A 118 31.74 18.19 -28.91
N PRO A 119 31.97 17.63 -30.09
CA PRO A 119 32.92 16.56 -30.24
C PRO A 119 34.31 17.11 -29.90
N GLU A 120 34.93 16.51 -28.88
CA GLU A 120 36.21 16.94 -28.28
C GLU A 120 37.30 17.17 -29.34
N TYR A 121 37.16 16.58 -30.54
CA TYR A 121 38.02 16.83 -31.69
C TYR A 121 38.16 18.31 -32.03
N ASN A 122 37.10 19.13 -31.94
CA ASN A 122 37.17 20.54 -32.31
C ASN A 122 37.96 21.34 -31.28
N LEU A 123 37.79 21.04 -29.99
CA LEU A 123 38.50 21.69 -28.90
C LEU A 123 39.98 21.27 -28.89
N ILE A 124 40.27 19.98 -29.04
CA ILE A 124 41.64 19.47 -29.14
C ILE A 124 42.34 19.99 -30.41
N ARG A 125 41.63 20.06 -31.54
CA ARG A 125 42.17 20.63 -32.78
C ARG A 125 42.43 22.12 -32.66
N TRP A 126 41.52 22.87 -32.03
CA TRP A 126 41.70 24.29 -31.74
C TRP A 126 42.91 24.53 -30.82
N LEU A 127 43.03 23.73 -29.74
CA LEU A 127 44.17 23.78 -28.83
C LEU A 127 45.49 23.45 -29.55
N ARG A 128 45.54 22.41 -30.38
CA ARG A 128 46.74 22.07 -31.17
C ARG A 128 47.16 23.18 -32.13
N LEU A 129 46.20 23.86 -32.76
CA LEU A 129 46.47 24.98 -33.66
C LEU A 129 47.06 26.18 -32.91
N HIS A 130 46.59 26.44 -31.69
CA HIS A 130 47.12 27.51 -30.85
C HIS A 130 48.46 27.16 -30.19
N GLU A 131 48.67 25.91 -29.77
CA GLU A 131 49.94 25.46 -29.16
C GLU A 131 51.10 25.38 -30.16
N ASN A 132 50.82 25.04 -31.42
CA ASN A 132 51.84 24.93 -32.48
C ASN A 132 51.88 26.15 -33.40
N SER A 133 51.14 27.22 -33.10
CA SER A 133 51.34 28.48 -33.79
C SER A 133 52.69 29.05 -33.33
N PRO A 134 53.63 29.36 -34.23
CA PRO A 134 54.81 30.11 -33.83
C PRO A 134 54.31 31.42 -33.21
N ALA A 135 54.58 31.62 -31.93
CA ALA A 135 54.62 32.95 -31.35
C ALA A 135 55.99 33.52 -31.72
N ASN A 136 56.15 33.87 -32.99
CA ASN A 136 57.26 34.68 -33.44
C ASN A 136 57.06 36.09 -32.89
N LEU A 137 57.96 36.44 -31.94
CA LEU A 137 58.53 37.77 -31.64
C LEU A 137 57.72 39.00 -32.07
#